data_AF-A0A316D9Z3-F1
#
_entry.id   AF-A0A316D9Z3-F1
#
_cell.length_a   1.000
_cell.length_b   1.000
_cell.length_c   1.000
_cell.angle_alpha   90.00
_cell.angle_beta   90.00
_cell.angle_gamma   90.00
#
_symmetry.space_group_name_H-M   'P 1'
#
loop_
_entity.id
_entity.type
_entity.pdbx_description
1 polymer ?
#
loop_
_entity_poly.entity_id
_entity_poly.type
_entity_poly.pdbx_seq_one_letter_code
_entity_poly.pdbx_strand_id
1 'polypeptide(L)'
;MKKATGLGLFVALALVGTACGKSSSELNKPETLPQQEVQAAVVDDNKQEAEPKSQEPQSKPADKNASTGNASDPSTSNKSSAATAASGGSSSSTGGGGNAPSSGSTPASAGNSTTPGSANQGDTSGPSTQAGSATPAGQFELSVTEYFGSNGIFKQGVSYSAEQSLLDTMRDHLEIETAYGGGYVNSINGTKSGYTDKSFFTRKKRDWFYYVNGSIGKVGADAIKPKSGDAVWWDYHDWSGDGSSTPHVVASYPHPFTTGYDGAQPGTTIFYSGDHASDAARLATALRGLGAGNVSTTAYADDKVAHPSTNAIVLGTWGELGEQAAVQTLFGAPTRTGLYAKFGGDHVQALTYQGKSTDRNGQSAILASGSNGGGGTTPTWLVIGATEAGLDQAIDIMITSPDKLHGKIGVVINGTDALAVPVAQ
;
A
#
# COMPACT_ATOMS: atom_id res chain seq x y z
N MET A 1 -5.39 77.06 -1.27
CA MET A 1 -4.03 77.36 -1.78
C MET A 1 -3.25 76.03 -1.84
N LYS A 2 -2.50 75.71 -2.91
CA LYS A 2 -1.01 75.76 -3.00
C LYS A 2 -0.30 75.23 -1.72
N LYS A 3 0.69 74.32 -1.76
CA LYS A 3 1.43 73.58 -2.83
C LYS A 3 2.03 72.28 -2.21
N ALA A 4 2.40 71.22 -2.95
CA ALA A 4 3.75 70.89 -3.50
C ALA A 4 4.94 71.26 -2.58
N THR A 5 6.07 70.54 -2.43
CA THR A 5 6.69 69.31 -3.02
C THR A 5 7.86 68.88 -2.08
N GLY A 6 8.54 67.72 -2.13
CA GLY A 6 8.50 66.56 -3.03
C GLY A 6 9.92 66.09 -3.45
N LEU A 7 10.36 64.88 -3.07
CA LEU A 7 11.71 64.31 -3.26
C LEU A 7 11.63 62.76 -3.19
N GLY A 8 12.39 61.92 -3.91
CA GLY A 8 13.29 62.16 -5.05
C GLY A 8 14.61 61.38 -4.99
N LEU A 9 14.72 60.24 -5.68
CA LEU A 9 16.03 59.64 -6.04
C LEU A 9 15.94 58.78 -7.31
N PHE A 10 17.03 58.75 -8.09
CA PHE A 10 17.19 58.01 -9.35
C PHE A 10 18.03 56.74 -9.15
N VAL A 11 17.77 55.71 -9.96
CA VAL A 11 18.80 54.82 -10.51
C VAL A 11 18.52 54.64 -12.00
N ALA A 12 19.56 54.74 -12.84
CA ALA A 12 19.46 54.51 -14.28
C ALA A 12 20.22 53.23 -14.66
N LEU A 13 19.81 52.56 -15.74
CA LEU A 13 20.55 51.43 -16.29
C LEU A 13 20.53 51.45 -17.83
N ALA A 14 21.72 51.32 -18.42
CA ALA A 14 22.03 51.45 -19.84
C ALA A 14 23.47 50.94 -20.07
N LEU A 15 23.89 50.35 -21.20
CA LEU A 15 23.22 49.73 -22.37
C LEU A 15 24.31 49.03 -23.22
N VAL A 16 23.95 48.08 -24.12
CA VAL A 16 24.84 47.43 -25.15
C VAL A 16 25.94 46.51 -24.57
N GLY A 17 26.43 45.43 -25.20
CA GLY A 17 26.18 44.74 -26.49
C GLY A 17 26.65 43.27 -26.41
N THR A 18 26.69 42.42 -27.43
CA THR A 18 26.73 42.62 -28.91
C THR A 18 26.10 41.39 -29.62
N ALA A 19 25.86 41.41 -30.95
CA ALA A 19 24.98 40.46 -31.64
C ALA A 19 25.62 39.59 -32.75
N CYS A 20 25.00 38.43 -33.05
CA CYS A 20 24.93 37.71 -34.34
C CYS A 20 24.15 36.37 -34.16
N GLY A 21 23.21 35.92 -35.01
CA GLY A 21 22.52 36.55 -36.15
C GLY A 21 21.76 35.51 -37.03
N LYS A 22 20.67 35.94 -37.71
CA LYS A 22 19.80 35.16 -38.66
C LYS A 22 18.91 34.05 -38.06
N SER A 23 17.83 33.56 -38.69
CA SER A 23 16.74 34.23 -39.45
C SER A 23 15.55 33.27 -39.70
N SER A 24 14.32 33.73 -39.45
CA SER A 24 13.03 33.38 -40.11
C SER A 24 12.50 31.91 -40.22
N SER A 25 11.29 31.73 -39.66
CA SER A 25 10.09 31.04 -40.22
C SER A 25 10.06 29.53 -40.57
N GLU A 26 9.34 28.76 -39.73
CA GLU A 26 8.29 27.76 -40.05
C GLU A 26 7.35 27.71 -38.80
N LEU A 27 6.01 27.74 -38.77
CA LEU A 27 4.87 27.26 -39.58
C LEU A 27 4.29 25.90 -39.11
N ASN A 28 3.23 25.99 -38.28
CA ASN A 28 2.23 24.99 -37.85
C ASN A 28 2.59 23.48 -37.79
N LYS A 29 2.57 22.93 -36.57
CA LYS A 29 2.00 21.60 -36.26
C LYS A 29 1.38 21.59 -34.85
N PRO A 30 0.19 20.98 -34.64
CA PRO A 30 -0.26 20.63 -33.31
C PRO A 30 0.49 19.36 -32.85
N GLU A 31 1.13 19.41 -31.69
CA GLU A 31 1.65 18.18 -31.06
C GLU A 31 0.49 17.34 -30.53
N THR A 32 0.37 16.11 -31.02
CA THR A 32 -0.47 15.07 -30.43
C THR A 32 0.10 14.68 -29.07
N LEU A 33 -0.71 14.78 -28.02
CA LEU A 33 -0.35 14.27 -26.69
C LEU A 33 0.08 12.79 -26.78
N PRO A 34 1.18 12.38 -26.12
CA PRO A 34 1.56 10.98 -26.08
C PRO A 34 0.49 10.19 -25.30
N GLN A 35 -0.09 9.17 -25.96
CA GLN A 35 -0.89 8.16 -25.28
C GLN A 35 0.07 7.29 -24.45
N GLN A 36 -0.10 7.29 -23.13
CA GLN A 36 0.61 6.36 -22.26
C GLN A 36 -0.24 5.10 -22.12
N GLU A 37 0.15 4.02 -22.80
CA GLU A 37 -0.46 2.70 -22.62
C GLU A 37 -0.25 2.21 -21.18
N VAL A 38 -1.30 1.63 -20.60
CA VAL A 38 -1.22 0.95 -19.30
C VAL A 38 -0.61 -0.43 -19.52
N GLN A 39 0.71 -0.54 -19.36
CA GLN A 39 1.39 -1.82 -19.44
C GLN A 39 1.04 -2.69 -18.23
N ALA A 40 0.10 -3.62 -18.44
CA ALA A 40 -0.06 -4.79 -17.57
C ALA A 40 1.20 -5.67 -17.64
N ALA A 41 1.55 -6.32 -16.54
CA ALA A 41 2.73 -7.18 -16.47
C ALA A 41 2.59 -8.39 -17.41
N VAL A 42 3.50 -8.52 -18.37
CA VAL A 42 3.64 -9.71 -19.21
C VAL A 42 4.49 -10.74 -18.46
N VAL A 43 4.03 -11.98 -18.43
CA VAL A 43 4.81 -13.12 -17.94
C VAL A 43 5.57 -13.71 -19.14
N ASP A 44 6.91 -13.64 -19.11
CA ASP A 44 7.76 -14.27 -20.12
C ASP A 44 7.82 -15.79 -19.90
N ASP A 45 6.98 -16.51 -20.62
CA ASP A 45 7.02 -17.98 -20.74
C ASP A 45 7.47 -18.33 -22.16
N ASN A 46 8.75 -18.68 -22.34
CA ASN A 46 9.28 -18.94 -23.68
C ASN A 46 10.32 -20.09 -23.71
N LYS A 47 9.80 -21.30 -23.94
CA LYS A 47 10.56 -22.50 -24.29
C LYS A 47 10.72 -22.56 -25.81
N GLN A 48 11.96 -22.61 -26.32
CA GLN A 48 12.23 -23.07 -27.69
C GLN A 48 13.30 -24.16 -27.75
N GLU A 49 13.04 -25.13 -28.61
CA GLU A 49 13.90 -26.29 -28.88
C GLU A 49 14.97 -25.95 -29.92
N ALA A 50 16.13 -26.63 -29.84
CA ALA A 50 17.25 -26.42 -30.76
C ALA A 50 17.77 -27.75 -31.29
N GLU A 51 17.80 -27.92 -32.61
CA GLU A 51 18.35 -29.08 -33.31
C GLU A 51 18.64 -28.73 -34.80
N PRO A 52 19.46 -29.49 -35.55
CA PRO A 52 20.93 -29.48 -35.40
C PRO A 52 21.69 -29.28 -36.73
N LYS A 53 23.04 -29.25 -36.69
CA LYS A 53 23.89 -29.58 -37.86
C LYS A 53 25.29 -30.09 -37.51
N SER A 54 25.74 -31.05 -38.31
CA SER A 54 26.97 -31.88 -38.23
C SER A 54 28.25 -31.13 -38.71
N GLN A 55 29.51 -31.61 -38.60
CA GLN A 55 30.12 -32.83 -37.99
C GLN A 55 31.67 -32.63 -37.88
N GLU A 56 32.30 -33.19 -36.82
CA GLU A 56 33.58 -33.98 -36.72
C GLU A 56 34.83 -33.78 -37.64
N PRO A 57 36.00 -34.45 -37.38
CA PRO A 57 36.51 -35.12 -36.15
C PRO A 57 38.00 -34.83 -35.78
N GLN A 58 38.43 -35.25 -34.58
CA GLN A 58 39.75 -35.79 -34.14
C GLN A 58 40.05 -35.41 -32.65
N SER A 59 40.70 -36.21 -31.81
CA SER A 59 41.05 -37.65 -31.83
C SER A 59 41.28 -38.17 -30.38
N LYS A 60 41.36 -39.50 -30.15
CA LYS A 60 41.53 -40.16 -28.83
C LYS A 60 42.95 -40.73 -28.67
N PRO A 61 43.49 -40.89 -27.45
CA PRO A 61 43.32 -42.11 -26.64
C PRO A 61 42.96 -41.80 -25.16
N ALA A 62 42.28 -42.63 -24.35
CA ALA A 62 42.51 -44.05 -23.98
C ALA A 62 43.82 -44.27 -23.19
N ASP A 63 43.93 -45.10 -22.15
CA ASP A 63 42.98 -45.78 -21.24
C ASP A 63 43.83 -46.40 -20.11
N LYS A 64 43.32 -46.52 -18.86
CA LYS A 64 43.74 -47.60 -17.94
C LYS A 64 42.82 -47.79 -16.73
N ASN A 65 42.75 -49.03 -16.26
CA ASN A 65 41.71 -49.55 -15.37
C ASN A 65 42.33 -50.50 -14.32
N ALA A 66 42.03 -50.28 -13.03
CA ALA A 66 41.96 -51.25 -11.92
C ALA A 66 41.44 -50.49 -10.68
N SER A 67 40.40 -50.85 -9.91
CA SER A 67 39.68 -52.11 -9.63
C SER A 67 40.20 -52.93 -8.44
N THR A 68 39.63 -52.66 -7.27
CA THR A 68 39.33 -53.52 -6.08
C THR A 68 38.43 -52.67 -5.16
N GLY A 69 37.37 -53.15 -4.49
CA GLY A 69 36.85 -54.50 -4.25
C GLY A 69 37.23 -55.01 -2.85
N ASN A 70 36.35 -55.54 -1.99
CA ASN A 70 34.88 -55.74 -2.08
C ASN A 70 34.27 -56.10 -0.69
N ALA A 71 32.96 -55.91 -0.50
CA ALA A 71 32.07 -56.55 0.50
C ALA A 71 32.37 -56.30 2.02
N SER A 72 31.45 -56.56 2.98
CA SER A 72 30.24 -57.40 2.96
C SER A 72 29.08 -56.89 3.85
N ASP A 73 27.84 -57.18 3.42
CA ASP A 73 26.60 -57.26 4.23
C ASP A 73 26.51 -58.66 4.91
N PRO A 74 25.62 -58.96 5.89
CA PRO A 74 24.25 -59.38 5.54
C PRO A 74 23.12 -59.15 6.60
N SER A 75 21.97 -58.64 6.14
CA SER A 75 20.58 -59.06 6.52
C SER A 75 20.07 -58.95 7.99
N THR A 76 18.81 -58.55 8.25
CA THR A 76 17.59 -59.35 7.98
C THR A 76 16.28 -58.52 7.93
N SER A 77 15.09 -59.16 7.79
CA SER A 77 13.85 -58.52 7.28
C SER A 77 12.52 -59.16 7.75
N ASN A 78 11.47 -58.36 8.02
CA ASN A 78 10.02 -58.69 7.94
C ASN A 78 9.17 -57.38 7.97
N LYS A 79 8.03 -57.14 7.27
CA LYS A 79 6.77 -57.88 6.93
C LYS A 79 5.82 -58.13 8.12
N SER A 80 4.48 -57.96 8.03
CA SER A 80 3.53 -57.33 7.06
C SER A 80 2.22 -57.02 7.84
N SER A 81 0.98 -56.72 7.37
CA SER A 81 0.16 -56.76 6.11
C SER A 81 -1.17 -55.99 6.43
N ALA A 82 -2.25 -55.79 5.65
CA ALA A 82 -2.65 -55.78 4.23
C ALA A 82 -4.20 -56.01 4.15
N ALA A 83 -4.98 -55.15 3.47
CA ALA A 83 -6.37 -55.32 2.93
C ALA A 83 -6.93 -53.93 2.54
N THR A 84 -7.58 -53.57 1.42
CA THR A 84 -8.36 -54.22 0.33
C THR A 84 -9.89 -54.02 0.44
N ALA A 85 -10.43 -53.11 -0.39
CA ALA A 85 -11.83 -53.03 -0.84
C ALA A 85 -11.90 -52.23 -2.17
N ALA A 86 -12.98 -52.37 -2.97
CA ALA A 86 -13.04 -51.83 -4.34
C ALA A 86 -14.48 -51.50 -4.81
N SER A 87 -14.61 -51.05 -6.07
CA SER A 87 -15.82 -50.57 -6.78
C SER A 87 -16.35 -49.20 -6.32
N GLY A 88 -17.00 -48.40 -7.18
CA GLY A 88 -17.19 -48.53 -8.63
C GLY A 88 -18.27 -47.57 -9.15
N GLY A 89 -18.24 -47.20 -10.44
CA GLY A 89 -19.28 -46.35 -11.05
C GLY A 89 -18.76 -45.57 -12.27
N SER A 90 -19.47 -45.68 -13.40
CA SER A 90 -19.19 -44.95 -14.65
C SER A 90 -20.47 -44.34 -15.19
N SER A 91 -20.41 -43.11 -15.72
CA SER A 91 -21.33 -42.65 -16.76
C SER A 91 -20.77 -41.41 -17.46
N SER A 92 -21.07 -41.28 -18.76
CA SER A 92 -20.55 -40.23 -19.65
C SER A 92 -21.65 -39.60 -20.50
N SER A 93 -21.68 -38.27 -20.57
CA SER A 93 -22.36 -37.46 -21.59
C SER A 93 -21.76 -36.05 -21.54
N THR A 94 -21.14 -35.45 -22.56
CA THR A 94 -21.31 -35.47 -24.03
C THR A 94 -22.50 -34.64 -24.52
N GLY A 95 -22.19 -33.56 -25.24
CA GLY A 95 -23.15 -32.63 -25.87
C GLY A 95 -23.40 -31.35 -25.05
N GLY A 96 -23.42 -30.14 -25.61
CA GLY A 96 -23.08 -29.73 -26.98
C GLY A 96 -24.06 -28.71 -27.58
N GLY A 97 -23.53 -27.72 -28.28
CA GLY A 97 -24.31 -26.67 -28.96
C GLY A 97 -24.57 -25.44 -28.09
N GLY A 98 -24.42 -24.26 -28.68
CA GLY A 98 -24.83 -22.97 -28.11
C GLY A 98 -25.63 -22.17 -29.14
N ASN A 99 -26.09 -20.97 -28.77
CA ASN A 99 -26.50 -19.95 -29.74
C ASN A 99 -26.64 -18.57 -29.07
N ALA A 100 -26.38 -17.51 -29.85
CA ALA A 100 -26.90 -16.16 -29.60
C ALA A 100 -28.27 -15.99 -30.31
N PRO A 101 -29.11 -15.05 -29.84
CA PRO A 101 -29.20 -13.71 -30.45
C PRO A 101 -29.18 -12.60 -29.37
N SER A 102 -28.74 -11.34 -29.56
CA SER A 102 -28.75 -10.36 -30.66
C SER A 102 -30.08 -9.58 -30.85
N SER A 103 -30.08 -8.29 -30.44
CA SER A 103 -31.06 -7.22 -30.75
C SER A 103 -32.53 -7.40 -30.31
N GLY A 104 -33.32 -6.35 -30.02
CA GLY A 104 -33.04 -4.90 -29.95
C GLY A 104 -34.33 -4.05 -29.88
N SER A 105 -34.19 -2.72 -29.96
CA SER A 105 -35.24 -1.71 -30.26
C SER A 105 -36.28 -1.30 -29.18
N THR A 106 -36.15 -0.05 -28.74
CA THR A 106 -37.17 0.88 -28.20
C THR A 106 -37.90 1.63 -29.36
N PRO A 107 -38.74 2.68 -29.15
CA PRO A 107 -39.74 3.00 -28.10
C PRO A 107 -41.14 3.42 -28.67
N ALA A 108 -42.17 3.53 -27.81
CA ALA A 108 -43.34 4.42 -28.00
C ALA A 108 -44.19 4.55 -26.70
N SER A 109 -45.15 5.49 -26.53
CA SER A 109 -45.20 6.95 -26.82
C SER A 109 -46.55 7.53 -26.33
N ALA A 110 -46.55 8.58 -25.49
CA ALA A 110 -47.68 9.48 -25.12
C ALA A 110 -49.00 8.85 -24.55
N GLY A 111 -49.84 9.55 -23.77
CA GLY A 111 -49.72 10.87 -23.14
C GLY A 111 -51.11 11.45 -22.74
N ASN A 112 -51.16 12.36 -21.74
CA ASN A 112 -52.34 13.12 -21.27
C ASN A 112 -53.50 12.32 -20.59
N SER A 113 -54.32 12.90 -19.69
CA SER A 113 -54.26 14.20 -19.00
C SER A 113 -55.18 14.28 -17.75
N THR A 114 -54.99 15.35 -16.95
CA THR A 114 -56.01 16.05 -16.12
C THR A 114 -56.71 15.33 -14.95
N THR A 115 -56.21 15.58 -13.74
CA THR A 115 -56.99 15.79 -12.50
C THR A 115 -57.92 17.03 -12.63
N PRO A 116 -59.00 17.19 -11.82
CA PRO A 116 -58.85 17.70 -10.43
C PRO A 116 -59.90 17.24 -9.40
N GLY A 117 -59.63 17.43 -8.09
CA GLY A 117 -60.68 17.69 -7.09
C GLY A 117 -60.63 16.98 -5.72
N SER A 118 -60.30 17.76 -4.67
CA SER A 118 -60.70 17.65 -3.25
C SER A 118 -60.55 16.36 -2.42
N ALA A 119 -59.94 16.59 -1.25
CA ALA A 119 -59.72 15.69 -0.12
C ALA A 119 -60.95 15.11 0.58
N ASN A 120 -60.74 13.99 1.29
CA ASN A 120 -61.05 13.92 2.74
C ASN A 120 -60.07 12.98 3.48
N GLN A 121 -60.19 12.87 4.81
CA GLN A 121 -59.30 12.18 5.76
C GLN A 121 -59.71 10.71 6.05
N GLY A 122 -58.75 9.92 6.56
CA GLY A 122 -58.94 8.57 7.14
C GLY A 122 -58.87 7.42 6.11
N ASP A 123 -58.36 6.22 6.43
CA ASP A 123 -57.92 5.66 7.71
C ASP A 123 -56.94 4.46 7.50
N THR A 124 -56.39 3.91 8.59
CA THR A 124 -55.72 2.59 8.71
C THR A 124 -54.53 2.24 7.79
N SER A 125 -53.33 2.50 8.31
CA SER A 125 -52.38 1.42 8.68
C SER A 125 -52.27 0.17 7.80
N GLY A 126 -51.86 0.32 6.53
CA GLY A 126 -51.20 -0.78 5.82
C GLY A 126 -49.80 -1.02 6.41
N PRO A 127 -49.36 -2.27 6.65
CA PRO A 127 -47.98 -2.52 7.10
C PRO A 127 -47.03 -2.17 5.95
N SER A 128 -46.27 -1.09 6.13
CA SER A 128 -45.13 -0.80 5.26
C SER A 128 -44.15 -1.96 5.37
N THR A 129 -43.93 -2.71 4.29
CA THR A 129 -42.88 -3.73 4.21
C THR A 129 -41.54 -3.02 4.36
N GLN A 130 -41.07 -2.93 5.60
CA GLN A 130 -39.75 -2.42 5.94
C GLN A 130 -38.74 -3.30 5.19
N ALA A 131 -38.06 -2.72 4.20
CA ALA A 131 -37.04 -3.40 3.43
C ALA A 131 -36.05 -4.00 4.43
N GLY A 132 -35.92 -5.33 4.40
CA GLY A 132 -35.34 -6.07 5.52
C GLY A 132 -33.96 -5.54 5.84
N SER A 133 -33.77 -5.03 7.06
CA SER A 133 -32.47 -4.63 7.57
C SER A 133 -31.62 -5.88 7.69
N ALA A 134 -30.89 -6.20 6.62
CA ALA A 134 -30.05 -7.38 6.56
C ALA A 134 -29.06 -7.34 7.72
N THR A 135 -28.98 -8.44 8.47
CA THR A 135 -28.04 -8.53 9.59
C THR A 135 -26.62 -8.27 9.07
N PRO A 136 -25.87 -7.31 9.63
CA PRO A 136 -24.51 -7.04 9.21
C PRO A 136 -23.65 -8.31 9.25
N ALA A 137 -22.83 -8.50 8.23
CA ALA A 137 -21.86 -9.59 8.15
C ALA A 137 -20.63 -9.31 9.05
N GLY A 138 -20.37 -8.04 9.35
CA GLY A 138 -19.34 -7.60 10.27
C GLY A 138 -19.29 -6.08 10.41
N GLN A 139 -18.25 -5.60 11.10
CA GLN A 139 -17.94 -4.18 11.27
C GLN A 139 -16.43 -3.96 11.10
N PHE A 140 -16.02 -2.86 10.48
CA PHE A 140 -14.62 -2.44 10.35
C PHE A 140 -14.44 -0.96 10.69
N GLU A 141 -13.26 -0.56 11.15
CA GLU A 141 -12.97 0.86 11.41
C GLU A 141 -12.69 1.59 10.09
N LEU A 142 -13.51 2.59 9.75
CA LEU A 142 -13.29 3.47 8.60
C LEU A 142 -12.85 4.85 9.08
N SER A 143 -11.71 5.31 8.58
CA SER A 143 -11.17 6.65 8.81
C SER A 143 -10.86 7.38 7.50
N VAL A 144 -11.14 8.67 7.44
CA VAL A 144 -10.89 9.56 6.29
C VAL A 144 -10.23 10.84 6.78
N THR A 145 -9.10 11.20 6.18
CA THR A 145 -8.29 12.37 6.55
C THR A 145 -7.78 13.13 5.33
N GLU A 146 -7.18 14.30 5.57
CA GLU A 146 -6.35 15.00 4.59
C GLU A 146 -4.97 15.30 5.19
N TYR A 147 -4.02 15.62 4.32
CA TYR A 147 -2.68 16.11 4.66
C TYR A 147 -1.91 15.13 5.56
N PHE A 148 -1.79 13.87 5.13
CA PHE A 148 -1.04 12.81 5.82
C PHE A 148 -1.59 12.51 7.23
N GLY A 149 -2.91 12.55 7.38
CA GLY A 149 -3.60 12.29 8.64
C GLY A 149 -3.64 13.47 9.63
N SER A 150 -3.24 14.67 9.20
CA SER A 150 -3.22 15.85 10.09
C SER A 150 -4.55 16.64 10.13
N ASN A 151 -5.45 16.43 9.17
CA ASN A 151 -6.84 16.90 9.21
C ASN A 151 -7.82 15.70 9.21
N GLY A 152 -8.79 15.66 10.13
CA GLY A 152 -9.76 14.57 10.23
C GLY A 152 -11.11 14.91 9.64
N ILE A 153 -11.60 14.10 8.69
CA ILE A 153 -12.93 14.23 8.07
C ILE A 153 -13.94 13.26 8.66
N PHE A 154 -13.54 12.00 8.85
CA PHE A 154 -14.42 10.93 9.35
C PHE A 154 -13.62 9.90 10.15
N LYS A 155 -14.19 9.37 11.23
CA LYS A 155 -13.72 8.15 11.89
C LYS A 155 -14.89 7.45 12.61
N GLN A 156 -15.32 6.30 12.12
CA GLN A 156 -16.36 5.46 12.74
C GLN A 156 -16.14 3.98 12.38
N GLY A 157 -16.51 3.07 13.29
CA GLY A 157 -16.71 1.67 12.97
C GLY A 157 -17.98 1.49 12.13
N VAL A 158 -17.83 1.14 10.86
CA VAL A 158 -18.93 1.00 9.88
C VAL A 158 -19.34 -0.46 9.70
N SER A 159 -20.64 -0.71 9.57
CA SER A 159 -21.21 -2.05 9.37
C SER A 159 -21.36 -2.36 7.89
N TYR A 160 -21.12 -3.61 7.48
CA TYR A 160 -21.24 -4.03 6.08
C TYR A 160 -22.01 -5.35 5.95
N SER A 161 -22.61 -5.58 4.77
CA SER A 161 -23.22 -6.86 4.40
C SER A 161 -22.29 -7.70 3.50
N ALA A 162 -22.47 -9.02 3.46
CA ALA A 162 -21.50 -9.97 2.89
C ALA A 162 -21.19 -9.78 1.38
N GLU A 163 -22.05 -9.06 0.65
CA GLU A 163 -21.89 -8.78 -0.78
C GLU A 163 -21.47 -7.34 -1.10
N GLN A 164 -21.40 -6.44 -0.12
CA GLN A 164 -20.90 -5.08 -0.34
C GLN A 164 -19.38 -5.07 -0.53
N SER A 165 -18.92 -4.22 -1.46
CA SER A 165 -17.52 -3.80 -1.50
C SER A 165 -17.24 -2.75 -0.42
N LEU A 166 -15.95 -2.44 -0.23
CA LEU A 166 -15.51 -1.29 0.56
C LEU A 166 -16.10 0.00 0.00
N LEU A 167 -16.11 0.18 -1.33
CA LEU A 167 -16.68 1.34 -1.99
C LEU A 167 -18.20 1.47 -1.76
N ASP A 168 -18.93 0.36 -1.75
CA ASP A 168 -20.38 0.39 -1.50
C ASP A 168 -20.67 0.68 -0.02
N THR A 169 -19.90 0.10 0.91
CA THR A 169 -20.01 0.45 2.33
C THR A 169 -19.67 1.91 2.58
N MET A 170 -18.69 2.47 1.86
CA MET A 170 -18.36 3.90 1.94
C MET A 170 -19.50 4.79 1.45
N ARG A 171 -20.25 4.40 0.41
CA ARG A 171 -21.40 5.16 -0.12
C ARG A 171 -22.57 5.26 0.86
N ASP A 172 -22.71 4.31 1.79
CA ASP A 172 -23.72 4.38 2.85
C ASP A 172 -23.39 5.43 3.93
N HIS A 173 -22.14 5.92 3.97
CA HIS A 173 -21.62 6.81 5.02
C HIS A 173 -20.99 8.12 4.53
N LEU A 174 -20.66 8.23 3.24
CA LEU A 174 -19.84 9.31 2.66
C LEU A 174 -20.34 9.70 1.25
N GLU A 175 -20.18 10.97 0.89
CA GLU A 175 -20.44 11.44 -0.48
C GLU A 175 -19.25 11.09 -1.39
N ILE A 176 -19.35 9.96 -2.10
CA ILE A 176 -18.29 9.44 -2.98
C ILE A 176 -18.57 9.75 -4.45
N GLU A 177 -17.64 10.42 -5.13
CA GLU A 177 -17.58 10.46 -6.60
C GLU A 177 -16.46 9.57 -7.12
N THR A 178 -16.65 8.99 -8.31
CA THR A 178 -15.72 8.02 -8.90
C THR A 178 -15.40 8.33 -10.36
N ALA A 179 -14.18 8.02 -10.80
CA ALA A 179 -13.71 8.19 -12.18
C ALA A 179 -13.35 6.83 -12.83
N TYR A 180 -12.93 6.89 -14.10
CA TYR A 180 -12.29 5.78 -14.84
C TYR A 180 -13.03 4.42 -14.80
N GLY A 181 -14.36 4.44 -14.84
CA GLY A 181 -15.20 3.23 -14.84
C GLY A 181 -15.78 2.83 -13.47
N GLY A 182 -15.38 3.48 -12.38
CA GLY A 182 -16.05 3.38 -11.08
C GLY A 182 -15.15 2.99 -9.90
N GLY A 183 -14.09 2.21 -10.12
CA GLY A 183 -13.19 1.75 -9.05
C GLY A 183 -12.22 2.80 -8.50
N TYR A 184 -12.04 3.92 -9.20
CA TYR A 184 -11.18 5.03 -8.77
C TYR A 184 -11.98 6.10 -8.03
N VAL A 185 -11.74 6.28 -6.73
CA VAL A 185 -12.38 7.33 -5.92
C VAL A 185 -11.78 8.69 -6.28
N ASN A 186 -12.62 9.58 -6.81
CA ASN A 186 -12.26 10.92 -7.30
C ASN A 186 -12.66 12.03 -6.32
N SER A 187 -13.59 11.76 -5.40
CA SER A 187 -14.00 12.68 -4.33
C SER A 187 -14.51 11.91 -3.11
N ILE A 188 -14.25 12.45 -1.91
CA ILE A 188 -14.93 12.08 -0.67
C ILE A 188 -15.39 13.39 0.01
N ASN A 189 -16.68 13.49 0.34
CA ASN A 189 -17.27 14.63 1.07
C ASN A 189 -16.89 16.01 0.46
N GLY A 190 -16.93 16.11 -0.87
CA GLY A 190 -16.61 17.32 -1.63
C GLY A 190 -15.12 17.60 -1.88
N THR A 191 -14.17 17.01 -1.14
CA THR A 191 -12.74 17.11 -1.47
C THR A 191 -12.41 16.23 -2.67
N LYS A 192 -12.21 16.87 -3.83
CA LYS A 192 -11.93 16.21 -5.11
C LYS A 192 -10.44 16.07 -5.39
N SER A 193 -10.09 15.08 -6.22
CA SER A 193 -8.78 14.93 -6.85
C SER A 193 -8.24 16.28 -7.34
N GLY A 194 -7.00 16.57 -6.96
CA GLY A 194 -6.24 17.68 -7.49
C GLY A 194 -5.78 17.47 -8.93
N TYR A 195 -5.83 16.24 -9.45
CA TYR A 195 -5.18 15.83 -10.70
C TYR A 195 -6.18 15.44 -11.80
N THR A 196 -7.16 14.61 -11.46
CA THR A 196 -8.19 14.08 -12.36
C THR A 196 -9.09 15.21 -12.91
N ASP A 197 -9.36 15.14 -14.21
CA ASP A 197 -10.13 16.13 -15.00
C ASP A 197 -9.65 17.59 -14.87
N LYS A 198 -8.38 17.81 -14.51
CA LYS A 198 -7.76 19.14 -14.44
C LYS A 198 -6.86 19.39 -15.66
N SER A 199 -6.82 20.65 -16.11
CA SER A 199 -5.91 21.06 -17.18
C SER A 199 -4.45 21.06 -16.69
N PHE A 200 -3.49 20.98 -17.61
CA PHE A 200 -2.05 20.98 -17.27
C PHE A 200 -1.63 22.15 -16.35
N PHE A 201 -2.27 23.31 -16.49
CA PHE A 201 -2.00 24.52 -15.70
C PHE A 201 -2.71 24.59 -14.33
N THR A 202 -3.66 23.69 -14.06
CA THR A 202 -4.48 23.70 -12.82
C THR A 202 -4.34 22.42 -12.00
N ARG A 203 -3.88 21.31 -12.61
CA ARG A 203 -3.63 20.05 -11.92
C ARG A 203 -2.57 20.20 -10.83
N LYS A 204 -2.86 19.61 -9.68
CA LYS A 204 -1.93 19.40 -8.56
C LYS A 204 -1.79 17.90 -8.35
N LYS A 205 -0.60 17.42 -8.01
CA LYS A 205 -0.37 16.01 -7.66
C LYS A 205 -0.91 15.74 -6.24
N ARG A 206 -2.22 15.83 -6.04
CA ARG A 206 -2.90 15.46 -4.79
C ARG A 206 -4.09 14.58 -5.09
N ASP A 207 -4.20 13.45 -4.40
CA ASP A 207 -5.31 12.53 -4.60
C ASP A 207 -5.61 11.67 -3.38
N TRP A 208 -6.70 10.91 -3.48
CA TRP A 208 -7.14 9.95 -2.47
C TRP A 208 -6.34 8.64 -2.55
N PHE A 209 -5.62 8.33 -1.47
CA PHE A 209 -4.99 7.03 -1.26
C PHE A 209 -5.69 6.28 -0.13
N TYR A 210 -5.73 4.96 -0.21
CA TYR A 210 -6.33 4.13 0.83
C TYR A 210 -5.44 2.96 1.26
N TYR A 211 -5.56 2.62 2.53
CA TYR A 211 -4.81 1.57 3.19
C TYR A 211 -5.78 0.64 3.93
N VAL A 212 -5.61 -0.67 3.78
CA VAL A 212 -6.32 -1.69 4.54
C VAL A 212 -5.30 -2.38 5.44
N ASN A 213 -5.54 -2.37 6.75
CA ASN A 213 -4.65 -2.95 7.76
C ASN A 213 -3.19 -2.48 7.57
N GLY A 214 -3.02 -1.16 7.38
CA GLY A 214 -1.73 -0.48 7.21
C GLY A 214 -0.98 -0.80 5.92
N SER A 215 -1.63 -1.36 4.91
CA SER A 215 -1.04 -1.68 3.59
C SER A 215 -1.85 -1.06 2.47
N ILE A 216 -1.20 -0.49 1.45
CA ILE A 216 -1.87 0.26 0.38
C ILE A 216 -2.80 -0.63 -0.44
N GLY A 217 -3.95 -0.09 -0.86
CA GLY A 217 -4.90 -0.75 -1.74
C GLY A 217 -4.28 -1.16 -3.07
N LYS A 218 -4.42 -2.45 -3.43
CA LYS A 218 -3.82 -3.03 -4.65
C LYS A 218 -4.76 -3.11 -5.86
N VAL A 219 -6.03 -2.80 -5.63
CA VAL A 219 -7.14 -2.82 -6.58
C VAL A 219 -8.04 -1.62 -6.31
N GLY A 220 -9.08 -1.40 -7.12
CA GLY A 220 -10.11 -0.42 -6.78
C GLY A 220 -10.87 -0.81 -5.51
N ALA A 221 -11.46 0.16 -4.81
CA ALA A 221 -12.21 -0.09 -3.58
C ALA A 221 -13.53 -0.86 -3.81
N ASP A 222 -13.98 -0.92 -5.07
CA ASP A 222 -15.06 -1.77 -5.59
C ASP A 222 -14.69 -3.27 -5.59
N ALA A 223 -13.40 -3.60 -5.67
CA ALA A 223 -12.91 -4.98 -5.67
C ALA A 223 -12.51 -5.51 -4.29
N ILE A 224 -12.46 -4.66 -3.25
CA ILE A 224 -12.22 -5.07 -1.87
C ILE A 224 -13.55 -5.46 -1.20
N LYS A 225 -13.66 -6.69 -0.67
CA LYS A 225 -14.68 -7.04 0.32
C LYS A 225 -14.11 -6.85 1.73
N PRO A 226 -14.69 -5.97 2.57
CA PRO A 226 -14.23 -5.77 3.95
C PRO A 226 -14.34 -7.03 4.81
N LYS A 227 -13.50 -7.12 5.84
CA LYS A 227 -13.53 -8.17 6.86
C LYS A 227 -13.77 -7.57 8.24
N SER A 228 -14.45 -8.32 9.11
CA SER A 228 -14.77 -7.82 10.45
C SER A 228 -13.49 -7.67 11.26
N GLY A 229 -13.25 -6.46 11.80
CA GLY A 229 -11.97 -6.13 12.44
C GLY A 229 -10.85 -5.72 11.45
N ASP A 230 -11.19 -5.32 10.23
CA ASP A 230 -10.30 -4.50 9.42
C ASP A 230 -10.22 -3.07 9.97
N ALA A 231 -9.10 -2.40 9.68
CA ALA A 231 -8.92 -0.96 9.85
C ALA A 231 -8.56 -0.33 8.49
N VAL A 232 -9.49 0.44 7.94
CA VAL A 232 -9.37 1.14 6.66
C VAL A 232 -9.09 2.63 6.90
N TRP A 233 -8.06 3.14 6.24
CA TRP A 233 -7.67 4.54 6.29
C TRP A 233 -7.58 5.12 4.88
N TRP A 234 -8.37 6.15 4.61
CA TRP A 234 -8.27 7.02 3.44
C TRP A 234 -7.59 8.33 3.82
N ASP A 235 -6.65 8.78 3.00
CA ASP A 235 -6.03 10.09 3.17
C ASP A 235 -5.83 10.79 1.82
N TYR A 236 -6.24 12.06 1.76
CA TYR A 236 -5.99 12.93 0.62
C TYR A 236 -4.72 13.75 0.84
N HIS A 237 -3.66 13.45 0.08
CA HIS A 237 -2.36 14.09 0.24
C HIS A 237 -1.59 14.29 -1.07
N ASP A 238 -0.46 14.98 -0.96
CA ASP A 238 0.38 15.35 -2.10
C ASP A 238 1.43 14.27 -2.41
N TRP A 239 1.46 13.86 -3.68
CA TRP A 239 2.34 12.82 -4.23
C TRP A 239 3.42 13.41 -5.17
N SER A 240 3.78 14.68 -5.00
CA SER A 240 4.74 15.34 -5.91
C SER A 240 6.20 14.97 -5.78
N GLY A 241 6.60 14.27 -4.72
CA GLY A 241 7.93 13.70 -4.58
C GLY A 241 8.28 12.67 -5.67
N ASP A 242 9.55 12.23 -5.69
CA ASP A 242 10.10 11.32 -6.71
C ASP A 242 9.63 9.86 -6.59
N GLY A 243 8.66 9.62 -5.71
CA GLY A 243 7.90 8.40 -5.55
C GLY A 243 6.54 8.73 -4.92
N SER A 244 5.52 7.94 -5.28
CA SER A 244 4.16 7.99 -4.70
C SER A 244 3.81 6.66 -4.02
N SER A 245 4.80 5.79 -3.82
CA SER A 245 4.62 4.38 -3.51
C SER A 245 4.81 4.08 -2.03
N THR A 246 4.27 4.92 -1.14
CA THR A 246 4.12 4.61 0.30
C THR A 246 3.34 3.29 0.42
N PRO A 247 3.99 2.15 0.68
CA PRO A 247 3.37 0.85 0.42
C PRO A 247 2.68 0.30 1.66
N HIS A 248 3.18 0.69 2.84
CA HIS A 248 2.66 0.36 4.16
C HIS A 248 2.83 1.57 5.07
N VAL A 249 2.02 1.65 6.12
CA VAL A 249 1.89 2.82 7.01
C VAL A 249 1.65 2.39 8.46
N VAL A 250 2.06 3.22 9.43
CA VAL A 250 1.84 2.94 10.86
C VAL A 250 0.39 3.19 11.31
N ALA A 251 -0.40 3.89 10.48
CA ALA A 251 -1.76 4.37 10.74
C ALA A 251 -2.78 3.35 11.28
N SER A 252 -2.57 2.06 11.04
CA SER A 252 -3.51 0.99 11.42
C SER A 252 -2.98 0.07 12.52
N TYR A 253 -1.90 0.42 13.25
CA TYR A 253 -1.36 -0.46 14.30
C TYR A 253 -2.44 -0.92 15.30
N PRO A 254 -2.53 -2.22 15.66
CA PRO A 254 -1.64 -3.34 15.32
C PRO A 254 -2.07 -4.17 14.10
N HIS A 255 -3.10 -3.75 13.35
CA HIS A 255 -3.76 -4.52 12.30
C HIS A 255 -2.87 -5.15 11.21
N PRO A 256 -1.71 -4.60 10.80
CA PRO A 256 -0.80 -5.31 9.88
C PRO A 256 -0.34 -6.68 10.41
N PHE A 257 -0.24 -6.83 11.74
CA PHE A 257 0.28 -8.01 12.43
C PHE A 257 -0.82 -8.92 13.00
N THR A 258 -2.05 -8.40 13.18
CA THR A 258 -3.20 -9.16 13.69
C THR A 258 -4.07 -9.69 12.53
N THR A 259 -4.67 -8.81 11.74
CA THR A 259 -5.55 -9.17 10.61
C THR A 259 -4.77 -9.31 9.30
N GLY A 260 -3.83 -8.40 9.03
CA GLY A 260 -3.04 -8.35 7.79
C GLY A 260 -3.87 -7.94 6.56
N TYR A 261 -3.19 -7.62 5.44
CA TYR A 261 -3.90 -7.31 4.20
C TYR A 261 -4.65 -8.55 3.67
N ASP A 262 -5.93 -8.39 3.33
CA ASP A 262 -6.83 -9.46 2.87
C ASP A 262 -6.88 -10.70 3.81
N GLY A 263 -6.58 -10.54 5.10
CA GLY A 263 -6.57 -11.66 6.06
C GLY A 263 -5.41 -12.65 5.88
N ALA A 264 -4.35 -12.30 5.12
CA ALA A 264 -3.29 -13.23 4.74
C ALA A 264 -2.41 -13.74 5.90
N GLN A 265 -2.43 -13.07 7.06
CA GLN A 265 -1.82 -13.47 8.34
C GLN A 265 -0.51 -14.32 8.26
N PRO A 266 0.56 -13.88 7.56
CA PRO A 266 1.75 -14.72 7.32
C PRO A 266 2.66 -14.89 8.55
N GLY A 267 2.19 -14.53 9.75
CA GLY A 267 3.01 -14.37 10.94
C GLY A 267 3.90 -13.13 10.91
N THR A 268 4.65 -12.92 11.98
CA THR A 268 5.57 -11.78 12.17
C THR A 268 6.90 -12.26 12.72
N THR A 269 7.99 -11.74 12.17
CA THR A 269 9.36 -11.98 12.64
C THR A 269 9.98 -10.66 13.07
N ILE A 270 10.39 -10.56 14.33
CA ILE A 270 11.12 -9.41 14.86
C ILE A 270 12.62 -9.70 14.76
N PHE A 271 13.31 -8.95 13.91
CA PHE A 271 14.74 -8.99 13.69
C PHE A 271 15.41 -7.96 14.60
N TYR A 272 16.16 -8.40 15.61
CA TYR A 272 16.88 -7.51 16.52
C TYR A 272 18.38 -7.44 16.20
N SER A 273 18.97 -6.23 16.23
CA SER A 273 20.42 -6.08 16.28
C SER A 273 20.93 -6.11 17.73
N GLY A 274 22.26 -6.23 17.90
CA GLY A 274 22.91 -6.15 19.20
C GLY A 274 22.39 -7.11 20.26
N ASP A 275 22.33 -6.60 21.49
CA ASP A 275 21.83 -7.31 22.67
C ASP A 275 20.29 -7.15 22.85
N HIS A 276 19.57 -6.52 21.91
CA HIS A 276 18.12 -6.22 21.98
C HIS A 276 17.18 -7.45 21.91
N ALA A 277 17.67 -8.65 22.23
CA ALA A 277 16.87 -9.87 22.30
C ALA A 277 15.71 -9.76 23.31
N SER A 278 15.94 -9.10 24.45
CA SER A 278 14.92 -8.81 25.47
C SER A 278 13.84 -7.87 24.95
N ASP A 279 14.22 -6.89 24.16
CA ASP A 279 13.34 -5.85 23.62
C ASP A 279 12.44 -6.37 22.50
N ALA A 280 12.99 -7.21 21.62
CA ALA A 280 12.20 -7.99 20.68
C ALA A 280 11.24 -8.96 21.39
N ALA A 281 11.66 -9.61 22.48
CA ALA A 281 10.77 -10.46 23.28
C ALA A 281 9.66 -9.67 23.99
N ARG A 282 9.95 -8.46 24.45
CA ARG A 282 9.00 -7.49 25.05
C ARG A 282 7.92 -7.11 24.03
N LEU A 283 8.33 -6.64 22.85
CA LEU A 283 7.42 -6.28 21.76
C LEU A 283 6.64 -7.48 21.21
N ALA A 284 7.28 -8.64 21.04
CA ALA A 284 6.60 -9.87 20.60
C ALA A 284 5.53 -10.34 21.58
N THR A 285 5.74 -10.16 22.88
CA THR A 285 4.76 -10.50 23.92
C THR A 285 3.56 -9.55 23.87
N ALA A 286 3.80 -8.24 23.71
CA ALA A 286 2.73 -7.25 23.56
C ALA A 286 1.91 -7.48 22.28
N LEU A 287 2.55 -7.74 21.13
CA LEU A 287 1.85 -8.04 19.87
C LEU A 287 0.95 -9.28 19.98
N ARG A 288 1.40 -10.35 20.65
CA ARG A 288 0.53 -11.51 20.92
C ARG A 288 -0.63 -11.16 21.85
N GLY A 289 -0.41 -10.31 22.86
CA GLY A 289 -1.49 -9.77 23.71
C GLY A 289 -2.50 -8.91 22.96
N LEU A 290 -2.08 -8.24 21.88
CA LEU A 290 -2.92 -7.49 20.94
C LEU A 290 -3.60 -8.38 19.87
N GLY A 291 -3.43 -9.71 19.93
CA GLY A 291 -4.07 -10.66 19.02
C GLY A 291 -3.25 -11.07 17.79
N ALA A 292 -1.97 -10.70 17.70
CA ALA A 292 -1.09 -11.21 16.64
C ALA A 292 -0.74 -12.68 16.91
N GLY A 293 -0.98 -13.57 15.94
CA GLY A 293 -0.83 -15.02 16.11
C GLY A 293 0.65 -15.47 16.20
N ASN A 294 1.19 -15.92 15.07
CA ASN A 294 2.57 -16.41 15.01
C ASN A 294 3.58 -15.24 15.01
N VAL A 295 3.94 -14.73 16.20
CA VAL A 295 5.03 -13.77 16.38
C VAL A 295 6.29 -14.49 16.85
N SER A 296 7.41 -14.26 16.18
CA SER A 296 8.74 -14.84 16.45
C SER A 296 9.82 -13.76 16.55
N THR A 297 10.99 -14.11 17.10
CA THR A 297 12.12 -13.20 17.34
C THR A 297 13.43 -13.86 16.91
N THR A 298 14.30 -13.14 16.22
CA THR A 298 15.63 -13.62 15.78
C THR A 298 16.63 -12.47 15.73
N ALA A 299 17.92 -12.76 15.85
CA ALA A 299 18.97 -11.81 15.54
C ALA A 299 18.87 -11.36 14.06
N TYR A 300 19.33 -10.14 13.78
CA TYR A 300 19.32 -9.52 12.46
C TYR A 300 20.08 -10.34 11.42
N ALA A 301 19.50 -10.46 10.22
CA ALA A 301 20.12 -11.06 9.06
C ALA A 301 19.65 -10.32 7.81
N ASP A 302 20.60 -9.70 7.08
CA ASP A 302 20.30 -8.77 5.98
C ASP A 302 19.49 -9.43 4.85
N ASP A 303 19.81 -10.69 4.52
CA ASP A 303 19.09 -11.47 3.51
C ASP A 303 17.62 -11.74 3.88
N LYS A 304 17.34 -11.93 5.18
CA LYS A 304 15.98 -12.13 5.71
C LYS A 304 15.18 -10.84 5.80
N VAL A 305 15.85 -9.70 5.94
CA VAL A 305 15.20 -8.37 5.99
C VAL A 305 14.96 -7.81 4.58
N ALA A 306 15.84 -8.12 3.61
CA ALA A 306 15.61 -7.86 2.20
C ALA A 306 14.49 -8.74 1.61
N HIS A 307 14.42 -10.02 2.03
CA HIS A 307 13.46 -11.00 1.50
C HIS A 307 12.69 -11.73 2.63
N PRO A 308 11.85 -11.02 3.40
CA PRO A 308 11.10 -11.62 4.51
C PRO A 308 9.97 -12.51 3.99
N SER A 309 9.86 -13.72 4.55
CA SER A 309 8.76 -14.67 4.28
C SER A 309 7.53 -14.46 5.16
N THR A 310 7.60 -13.49 6.09
CA THR A 310 6.56 -13.11 7.05
C THR A 310 6.42 -11.60 7.05
N ASN A 311 5.53 -11.03 7.87
CA ASN A 311 5.67 -9.62 8.26
C ASN A 311 6.99 -9.44 8.99
N ALA A 312 7.70 -8.33 8.78
CA ALA A 312 8.98 -8.06 9.43
C ALA A 312 8.88 -6.83 10.34
N ILE A 313 9.53 -6.90 11.51
CA ILE A 313 9.85 -5.73 12.34
C ILE A 313 11.35 -5.75 12.57
N VAL A 314 12.05 -4.71 12.12
CA VAL A 314 13.49 -4.53 12.38
C VAL A 314 13.63 -3.59 13.57
N LEU A 315 14.35 -4.03 14.60
CA LEU A 315 14.42 -3.40 15.92
C LEU A 315 15.88 -3.26 16.35
N GLY A 316 16.27 -2.07 16.83
CA GLY A 316 17.64 -1.82 17.31
C GLY A 316 18.08 -0.37 17.17
N THR A 317 19.36 -0.07 17.40
CA THR A 317 19.87 1.28 17.21
C THR A 317 20.41 1.54 15.80
N TRP A 318 20.42 2.81 15.38
CA TRP A 318 20.97 3.25 14.11
C TRP A 318 22.49 3.02 14.01
N GLY A 319 23.20 2.96 15.14
CA GLY A 319 24.62 2.58 15.17
C GLY A 319 24.88 1.13 14.71
N GLU A 320 23.88 0.26 14.81
CA GLU A 320 23.97 -1.16 14.44
C GLU A 320 23.30 -1.43 13.08
N LEU A 321 22.13 -0.82 12.86
CA LEU A 321 21.30 -1.04 11.69
C LEU A 321 21.65 -0.11 10.52
N GLY A 322 22.26 1.05 10.79
CA GLY A 322 22.49 2.09 9.80
C GLY A 322 23.50 1.73 8.70
N GLU A 323 24.38 0.74 8.93
CA GLU A 323 25.34 0.26 7.92
C GLU A 323 24.85 -0.99 7.16
N GLN A 324 23.70 -1.56 7.54
CA GLN A 324 23.17 -2.79 6.93
C GLN A 324 22.56 -2.50 5.54
N ALA A 325 22.81 -3.37 4.56
CA ALA A 325 22.51 -3.11 3.16
C ALA A 325 21.00 -3.07 2.86
N ALA A 326 20.20 -3.93 3.49
CA ALA A 326 18.75 -3.91 3.39
C ALA A 326 18.15 -2.64 4.02
N VAL A 327 18.70 -2.17 5.15
CA VAL A 327 18.27 -0.92 5.81
C VAL A 327 18.62 0.30 4.94
N GLN A 328 19.85 0.37 4.42
CA GLN A 328 20.27 1.41 3.49
C GLN A 328 19.43 1.43 2.19
N THR A 329 19.08 0.26 1.66
CA THR A 329 18.20 0.13 0.48
C THR A 329 16.82 0.74 0.72
N LEU A 330 16.28 0.59 1.93
CA LEU A 330 14.99 1.15 2.33
C LEU A 330 15.07 2.68 2.54
N PHE A 331 16.08 3.17 3.26
CA PHE A 331 16.25 4.61 3.53
C PHE A 331 16.78 5.42 2.33
N GLY A 332 17.36 4.76 1.32
CA GLY A 332 17.96 5.43 0.15
C GLY A 332 16.98 6.14 -0.79
N ALA A 333 15.67 5.93 -0.66
CA ALA A 333 14.65 6.60 -1.47
C ALA A 333 13.35 6.90 -0.66
N PRO A 334 13.36 7.84 0.31
CA PRO A 334 12.25 8.07 1.25
C PRO A 334 10.87 8.26 0.62
N THR A 335 10.79 8.99 -0.50
CA THR A 335 9.55 9.23 -1.26
C THR A 335 9.00 7.97 -1.94
N ARG A 336 9.87 7.02 -2.29
CA ARG A 336 9.49 5.74 -2.90
C ARG A 336 9.17 4.68 -1.85
N THR A 337 9.76 4.75 -0.66
CA THR A 337 9.63 3.73 0.40
C THR A 337 8.67 4.11 1.53
N GLY A 338 8.23 5.37 1.62
CA GLY A 338 7.41 5.88 2.72
C GLY A 338 8.20 6.28 3.97
N LEU A 339 9.53 6.15 3.94
CA LEU A 339 10.40 6.32 5.11
C LEU A 339 10.85 7.78 5.29
N TYR A 340 9.90 8.63 5.65
CA TYR A 340 10.08 10.09 5.78
C TYR A 340 10.83 10.53 7.06
N ALA A 341 11.94 9.85 7.39
CA ALA A 341 12.85 10.21 8.47
C ALA A 341 14.31 10.03 8.05
N LYS A 342 15.21 10.79 8.67
CA LYS A 342 16.66 10.70 8.45
C LYS A 342 17.41 10.70 9.77
N PHE A 343 18.14 9.63 10.04
CA PHE A 343 19.01 9.50 11.21
C PHE A 343 20.32 10.28 11.01
N GLY A 344 20.93 10.73 12.11
CA GLY A 344 22.25 11.35 12.10
C GLY A 344 22.77 11.59 13.51
N GLY A 345 23.92 11.00 13.84
CA GLY A 345 24.46 11.05 15.20
C GLY A 345 23.48 10.44 16.20
N ASP A 346 23.14 11.21 17.23
CA ASP A 346 22.23 10.87 18.34
C ASP A 346 20.77 11.29 18.10
N HIS A 347 20.38 11.73 16.91
CA HIS A 347 19.01 12.18 16.62
C HIS A 347 18.43 11.66 15.30
N VAL A 348 17.12 11.83 15.16
CA VAL A 348 16.35 11.59 13.94
C VAL A 348 15.67 12.88 13.50
N GLN A 349 15.81 13.26 12.23
CA GLN A 349 15.12 14.38 11.59
C GLN A 349 13.87 13.88 10.87
N ALA A 350 12.75 14.59 11.03
CA ALA A 350 11.55 14.38 10.23
C ALA A 350 11.70 14.99 8.83
N LEU A 351 11.26 14.27 7.79
CA LEU A 351 11.29 14.74 6.41
C LEU A 351 9.92 15.26 5.94
N THR A 352 9.91 16.19 4.98
CA THR A 352 8.71 16.54 4.22
C THR A 352 8.32 15.44 3.24
N TYR A 353 7.14 15.54 2.63
CA TYR A 353 6.67 14.59 1.62
C TYR A 353 7.50 14.57 0.32
N GLN A 354 8.36 15.57 0.11
CA GLN A 354 9.39 15.56 -0.96
C GLN A 354 10.79 15.14 -0.45
N GLY A 355 10.87 14.47 0.72
CA GLY A 355 12.12 13.92 1.28
C GLY A 355 13.10 14.96 1.85
N LYS A 356 12.68 16.21 2.06
CA LYS A 356 13.57 17.29 2.57
C LYS A 356 13.60 17.28 4.10
N SER A 357 14.79 17.44 4.69
CA SER A 357 14.93 17.64 6.15
C SER A 357 14.10 18.83 6.64
N THR A 358 13.59 18.72 7.86
CA THR A 358 12.95 19.80 8.61
C THR A 358 13.63 19.99 9.97
N ASP A 359 13.36 21.10 10.64
CA ASP A 359 13.87 21.37 11.99
C ASP A 359 13.18 20.50 13.08
N ARG A 360 12.18 19.69 12.72
CA ARG A 360 11.53 18.75 13.65
C ARG A 360 12.41 17.51 13.82
N ASN A 361 12.76 17.22 15.06
CA ASN A 361 13.65 16.12 15.42
C ASN A 361 13.14 15.29 16.60
N GLY A 362 13.80 14.15 16.83
CA GLY A 362 13.51 13.18 17.88
C GLY A 362 14.69 12.24 18.16
N GLN A 363 14.45 11.21 18.96
CA GLN A 363 15.41 10.21 19.41
C GLN A 363 15.22 8.83 18.76
N SER A 364 14.09 8.59 18.11
CA SER A 364 13.79 7.35 17.39
C SER A 364 12.74 7.55 16.31
N ALA A 365 12.48 6.51 15.52
CA ALA A 365 11.35 6.47 14.60
C ALA A 365 10.67 5.10 14.58
N ILE A 366 9.36 5.11 14.34
CA ILE A 366 8.57 3.93 13.95
C ILE A 366 8.04 4.21 12.55
N LEU A 367 8.51 3.44 11.58
CA LEU A 367 8.19 3.63 10.17
C LEU A 367 7.75 2.30 9.56
N ALA A 368 7.01 2.35 8.46
CA ALA A 368 6.61 1.19 7.69
C ALA A 368 7.03 1.33 6.23
N SER A 369 7.47 0.23 5.63
CA SER A 369 7.67 0.07 4.19
C SER A 369 7.32 -1.36 3.79
N GLY A 370 7.55 -1.73 2.55
CA GLY A 370 7.47 -3.11 2.06
C GLY A 370 8.85 -3.69 1.83
N SER A 371 8.93 -4.99 1.56
CA SER A 371 10.19 -5.68 1.24
C SER A 371 10.93 -4.96 0.08
N ASN A 372 12.18 -4.55 0.32
CA ASN A 372 13.00 -3.73 -0.59
C ASN A 372 12.32 -2.43 -1.10
N GLY A 373 11.34 -1.89 -0.36
CA GLY A 373 10.56 -0.71 -0.74
C GLY A 373 9.49 -0.95 -1.81
N GLY A 374 9.16 -2.21 -2.10
CA GLY A 374 8.12 -2.58 -3.05
C GLY A 374 6.71 -2.65 -2.44
N GLY A 375 5.69 -2.73 -3.30
CA GLY A 375 4.28 -2.92 -2.91
C GLY A 375 3.95 -4.35 -2.48
N GLY A 376 4.62 -4.87 -1.45
CA GLY A 376 4.37 -6.19 -0.85
C GLY A 376 3.00 -6.29 -0.16
N THR A 377 2.61 -7.48 0.31
CA THR A 377 1.56 -7.61 1.35
C THR A 377 2.17 -7.80 2.74
N THR A 378 3.44 -8.22 2.79
CA THR A 378 4.30 -8.33 3.96
C THR A 378 5.00 -6.98 4.23
N PRO A 379 4.53 -6.16 5.18
CA PRO A 379 5.24 -4.96 5.60
C PRO A 379 6.59 -5.29 6.27
N THR A 380 7.56 -4.42 6.06
CA THR A 380 8.77 -4.30 6.87
C THR A 380 8.66 -3.02 7.70
N TRP A 381 8.47 -3.16 9.01
CA TRP A 381 8.51 -2.04 9.96
C TRP A 381 9.94 -1.83 10.46
N LEU A 382 10.26 -0.57 10.75
CA LEU A 382 11.54 -0.13 11.27
C LEU A 382 11.27 0.60 12.59
N VAL A 383 11.72 0.01 13.69
CA VAL A 383 11.61 0.51 15.07
C VAL A 383 13.04 0.82 15.52
N ILE A 384 13.53 2.01 15.18
CA ILE A 384 14.95 2.33 15.28
C ILE A 384 15.20 3.53 16.19
N GLY A 385 16.05 3.35 17.20
CA GLY A 385 16.59 4.42 18.02
C GLY A 385 17.84 5.04 17.43
N ALA A 386 17.98 6.37 17.49
CA ALA A 386 19.30 7.00 17.34
C ALA A 386 20.15 6.78 18.61
N THR A 387 19.50 6.51 19.74
CA THR A 387 20.09 6.12 21.03
C THR A 387 19.30 4.96 21.64
N GLU A 388 19.90 4.24 22.59
CA GLU A 388 19.26 3.21 23.44
C GLU A 388 17.92 3.67 24.00
N ALA A 389 17.91 4.83 24.68
CA ALA A 389 16.73 5.41 25.29
C ALA A 389 15.67 5.83 24.25
N GLY A 390 16.09 6.21 23.03
CA GLY A 390 15.19 6.45 21.92
C GLY A 390 14.50 5.17 21.45
N LEU A 391 15.23 4.06 21.32
CA LEU A 391 14.65 2.77 20.95
C LEU A 391 13.62 2.30 21.99
N ASP A 392 13.97 2.40 23.27
CA ASP A 392 13.11 2.04 24.39
C ASP A 392 11.78 2.83 24.36
N GLN A 393 11.86 4.15 24.10
CA GLN A 393 10.68 5.02 23.89
C GLN A 393 9.80 4.58 22.69
N ALA A 394 10.40 4.08 21.61
CA ALA A 394 9.65 3.58 20.45
C ALA A 394 8.89 2.30 20.77
N ILE A 395 9.54 1.36 21.45
CA ILE A 395 8.90 0.12 21.90
C ILE A 395 7.78 0.43 22.89
N ASP A 396 8.02 1.31 23.87
CA ASP A 396 6.98 1.70 24.83
C ASP A 396 5.80 2.43 24.19
N ILE A 397 5.98 3.21 23.12
CA ILE A 397 4.85 3.74 22.34
C ILE A 397 4.05 2.62 21.68
N MET A 398 4.70 1.62 21.07
CA MET A 398 4.03 0.46 20.46
C MET A 398 3.32 -0.46 21.46
N ILE A 399 3.74 -0.46 22.73
CA ILE A 399 3.16 -1.32 23.78
C ILE A 399 2.10 -0.57 24.60
N THR A 400 2.36 0.69 24.98
CA THR A 400 1.54 1.43 25.97
C THR A 400 0.68 2.54 25.37
N SER A 401 1.04 3.05 24.19
CA SER A 401 0.41 4.22 23.56
C SER A 401 0.09 4.01 22.05
N PRO A 402 -0.48 2.86 21.64
CA PRO A 402 -0.61 2.49 20.22
C PRO A 402 -1.37 3.52 19.38
N ASP A 403 -2.37 4.20 19.97
CA ASP A 403 -3.18 5.23 19.30
C ASP A 403 -2.36 6.43 18.80
N LYS A 404 -1.16 6.66 19.35
CA LYS A 404 -0.22 7.69 18.87
C LYS A 404 0.27 7.41 17.44
N LEU A 405 0.16 6.17 16.95
CA LEU A 405 0.49 5.78 15.59
C LEU A 405 -0.69 5.96 14.62
N HIS A 406 -1.93 6.08 15.10
CA HIS A 406 -3.11 6.07 14.24
C HIS A 406 -3.18 7.29 13.30
N GLY A 407 -3.57 7.04 12.05
CA GLY A 407 -3.66 8.06 10.99
C GLY A 407 -2.33 8.75 10.69
N LYS A 408 -1.24 7.99 10.48
CA LYS A 408 0.11 8.50 10.18
C LYS A 408 0.85 7.54 9.24
N ILE A 409 1.64 8.07 8.29
CA ILE A 409 2.48 7.22 7.44
C ILE A 409 3.62 6.61 8.28
N GLY A 410 4.35 7.44 9.01
CA GLY A 410 5.31 7.04 10.04
C GLY A 410 5.35 8.07 11.18
N VAL A 411 6.19 7.82 12.19
CA VAL A 411 6.47 8.78 13.27
C VAL A 411 7.95 8.89 13.59
N VAL A 412 8.38 10.11 13.92
CA VAL A 412 9.63 10.41 14.65
C VAL A 412 9.25 10.73 16.09
N ILE A 413 9.95 10.15 17.06
CA ILE A 413 9.56 10.20 18.47
C ILE A 413 10.47 11.16 19.23
N ASN A 414 9.88 12.07 20.00
CA ASN A 414 10.60 13.00 20.86
C ASN A 414 10.06 12.88 22.30
N GLY A 415 10.76 12.12 23.14
CA GLY A 415 10.28 11.76 24.47
C GLY A 415 9.00 10.93 24.39
N THR A 416 7.87 11.48 24.84
CA THR A 416 6.55 10.83 24.77
C THR A 416 5.80 11.06 23.47
N ASP A 417 6.28 11.97 22.61
CA ASP A 417 5.48 12.54 21.53
C ASP A 417 5.83 11.91 20.18
N ALA A 418 4.80 11.44 19.47
CA ALA A 418 4.94 10.81 18.16
C ALA A 418 4.67 11.82 17.05
N LEU A 419 5.73 12.48 16.57
CA LEU A 419 5.66 13.49 15.51
C LEU A 419 5.39 12.79 14.17
N ALA A 420 4.22 13.06 13.58
CA ALA A 420 3.85 12.47 12.29
C ALA A 420 4.85 12.85 11.18
N VAL A 421 5.23 11.84 10.38
CA VAL A 421 5.97 12.01 9.12
C VAL A 421 5.19 11.37 7.96
N PRO A 422 5.21 11.95 6.75
CA PRO A 422 5.92 13.16 6.36
C PRO A 422 5.34 14.44 6.98
N VAL A 423 6.19 15.46 7.13
CA VAL A 423 5.75 16.80 7.52
C VAL A 423 5.04 17.45 6.33
N ALA A 424 3.75 17.72 6.48
CA ALA A 424 2.98 18.55 5.56
C ALA A 424 3.55 19.99 5.49
N GLN A 425 3.39 20.65 4.34
CA GLN A 425 3.85 22.02 4.07
C GLN A 425 2.66 22.94 3.73
#